data_AF-A0A7V2JS00-F1
#
_entry.id   AF-A0A7V2JS00-F1
#
_cell.length_a   1.000
_cell.length_b   1.000
_cell.length_c   1.000
_cell.angle_alpha   90.00
_cell.angle_beta   90.00
_cell.angle_gamma   90.00
#
_symmetry.space_group_name_H-M   'P 1'
#
loop_
_entity.id
_entity.type
_entity.pdbx_description
1 polymer ?
#
loop_
_entity_poly.entity_id
_entity_poly.type
_entity_poly.pdbx_seq_one_letter_code
_entity_poly.pdbx_strand_id
1 'polypeptide(L)'
;MAQALIANVNPIYGLYSGMLNTIVGSLTSSSSLMIISLTNALALVTGSALLNLKGEVKIEALFTLTLLVGLIQLILGLFKLGGIKRFISDSVMTGFIAAA
;
A
#
# COMPACT_ATOMS: atom_id res chain seq x y z
N MET A 1 -7.81 -5.08 9.03
CA MET A 1 -7.49 -6.34 9.75
C MET A 1 -7.40 -7.54 8.80
N ALA A 2 -8.47 -7.89 8.07
CA ALA A 2 -8.46 -9.02 7.11
C ALA A 2 -7.30 -8.94 6.08
N GLN A 3 -7.01 -7.74 5.58
CA GLN A 3 -5.94 -7.49 4.61
C GLN A 3 -4.53 -7.83 5.14
N ALA A 4 -4.26 -7.59 6.42
CA ALA A 4 -2.96 -7.91 7.02
C ALA A 4 -2.76 -9.42 7.21
N LEU A 5 -3.86 -10.16 7.44
CA LEU A 5 -3.84 -11.61 7.49
C LEU A 5 -3.48 -12.21 6.12
N ILE A 6 -4.01 -11.65 5.03
CA ILE A 6 -3.70 -12.06 3.65
C ILE A 6 -2.19 -11.86 3.36
N ALA A 7 -1.61 -10.76 3.86
CA ALA A 7 -0.17 -10.49 3.75
C ALA A 7 0.72 -11.38 4.64
N ASN A 8 0.15 -12.31 5.43
CA ASN A 8 0.88 -13.12 6.43
C ASN A 8 1.60 -12.27 7.51
N VAL A 9 1.05 -11.10 7.86
CA VAL A 9 1.62 -10.17 8.85
C VAL A 9 0.69 -10.07 10.06
N ASN A 10 1.24 -9.79 11.24
CA ASN A 10 0.42 -9.62 12.45
C ASN A 10 -0.67 -8.54 12.23
N PRO A 11 -1.97 -8.86 12.47
CA PRO A 11 -3.10 -7.97 12.21
C PRO A 11 -3.04 -6.61 12.91
N ILE A 12 -2.28 -6.52 14.01
CA ILE A 12 -2.07 -5.27 14.77
C ILE A 12 -1.43 -4.20 13.88
N TYR A 13 -0.46 -4.56 13.04
CA TYR A 13 0.18 -3.61 12.12
C TYR A 13 -0.79 -3.12 11.04
N GLY A 14 -1.76 -3.95 10.64
CA GLY A 14 -2.83 -3.55 9.74
C GLY A 14 -3.80 -2.53 10.36
N LEU A 15 -4.01 -2.57 11.68
CA LEU A 15 -4.78 -1.55 12.39
C LEU A 15 -4.03 -0.22 12.44
N TYR A 16 -2.75 -0.25 12.80
CA TYR A 16 -1.92 0.95 12.84
C TYR A 16 -1.82 1.63 11.47
N SER A 17 -1.61 0.84 10.41
CA SER A 17 -1.58 1.38 9.04
C SER A 17 -2.91 2.02 8.63
N GLY A 18 -4.05 1.40 8.95
CA GLY A 18 -5.37 1.97 8.63
C GLY A 18 -5.65 3.29 9.35
N MET A 19 -5.32 3.38 10.65
CA MET A 19 -5.51 4.59 11.43
C MET A 19 -4.62 5.73 10.93
N LEU A 20 -3.31 5.46 10.75
CA LEU A 20 -2.35 6.47 10.30
C LEU A 20 -2.66 6.94 8.87
N ASN A 21 -3.00 6.03 7.95
CA ASN A 21 -3.34 6.39 6.58
C ASN A 21 -4.60 7.26 6.50
N THR A 22 -5.58 7.05 7.38
CA THR A 22 -6.79 7.87 7.42
C THR A 22 -6.48 9.28 7.90
N ILE A 23 -5.66 9.42 8.95
CA ILE A 23 -5.27 10.73 9.50
C ILE A 23 -4.44 11.51 8.48
N VAL A 24 -3.37 10.90 7.95
CA VAL A 24 -2.48 11.54 6.96
C VAL A 24 -3.25 11.80 5.66
N GLY A 25 -4.06 10.84 5.24
CA GLY A 25 -4.89 10.92 4.06
C GLY A 25 -5.90 12.08 4.10
N SER A 26 -6.59 12.26 5.23
CA SER A 26 -7.54 13.36 5.40
C SER A 26 -6.89 14.75 5.35
N LEU A 27 -5.62 14.87 5.77
CA LEU A 27 -4.88 16.13 5.74
C LEU A 27 -4.37 16.48 4.33
N THR A 28 -4.07 15.47 3.54
CA THR A 28 -3.38 15.64 2.24
C THR A 28 -4.29 15.43 1.03
N SER A 29 -5.47 14.83 1.23
CA SER A 29 -6.44 14.60 0.16
C SER A 29 -7.13 15.90 -0.25
N SER A 30 -6.99 16.26 -1.52
CA SER A 30 -7.71 17.39 -2.13
C SER A 30 -9.17 17.05 -2.47
N SER A 31 -9.63 15.82 -2.24
CA SER A 31 -10.99 15.35 -2.59
C SER A 31 -11.71 14.79 -1.37
N SER A 32 -12.89 15.35 -1.10
CA SER A 32 -13.78 14.96 0.01
C SER A 32 -14.33 13.53 -0.12
N LEU A 33 -14.34 12.96 -1.34
CA LEU A 33 -14.91 11.64 -1.60
C LEU A 33 -13.87 10.50 -1.66
N MET A 34 -12.58 10.81 -1.55
CA MET A 34 -11.53 9.80 -1.66
C MET A 34 -11.37 9.04 -0.33
N ILE A 35 -11.72 7.75 -0.33
CA ILE A 35 -11.49 6.85 0.80
C ILE A 35 -10.10 6.25 0.67
N ILE A 36 -9.26 6.44 1.69
CA ILE A 36 -7.92 5.86 1.75
C ILE A 36 -7.98 4.62 2.65
N SER A 37 -7.78 3.44 2.08
CA SER A 37 -7.90 2.16 2.77
C SER A 37 -6.84 1.16 2.30
N LEU A 38 -6.65 0.09 3.09
CA LEU A 38 -5.79 -1.03 2.69
C LEU A 38 -6.53 -1.89 1.66
N THR A 39 -5.97 -1.99 0.45
CA THR A 39 -6.51 -2.78 -0.66
C THR A 39 -5.92 -4.19 -0.71
N ASN A 40 -6.68 -5.19 -1.20
CA ASN A 40 -6.22 -6.57 -1.43
C ASN A 40 -4.92 -6.64 -2.23
N ALA A 41 -4.83 -5.88 -3.33
CA ALA A 41 -3.64 -5.86 -4.19
C ALA A 41 -2.36 -5.50 -3.42
N LEU A 42 -2.41 -4.45 -2.57
CA LEU A 42 -1.27 -4.06 -1.73
C LEU A 42 -0.91 -5.13 -0.70
N ALA A 43 -1.91 -5.79 -0.12
CA ALA A 43 -1.69 -6.88 0.84
C ALA A 43 -0.98 -8.07 0.18
N LEU A 44 -1.38 -8.46 -1.03
CA LEU A 44 -0.75 -9.55 -1.78
C LEU A 44 0.66 -9.23 -2.24
N VAL A 45 0.90 -8.02 -2.76
CA VAL A 45 2.24 -7.59 -3.18
C VAL A 45 3.19 -7.51 -1.98
N THR A 46 2.70 -7.04 -0.83
CA THR A 46 3.49 -7.03 0.41
C THR A 46 3.72 -8.46 0.89
N GLY A 47 2.69 -9.31 0.88
CA GLY A 47 2.82 -10.72 1.24
C GLY A 47 3.84 -11.45 0.38
N SER A 48 3.83 -11.23 -0.94
CA SER A 48 4.77 -11.86 -1.88
C SER A 48 6.20 -11.38 -1.70
N ALA A 49 6.41 -10.09 -1.44
CA ALA A 49 7.73 -9.54 -1.14
C ALA A 49 8.34 -10.10 0.15
N LEU A 50 7.51 -10.48 1.12
CA LEU A 50 7.94 -11.02 2.41
C LEU A 50 7.90 -12.56 2.51
N LEU A 51 7.62 -13.28 1.41
CA LEU A 51 7.52 -14.76 1.40
C LEU A 51 8.81 -15.46 1.88
N ASN A 52 9.97 -14.89 1.54
CA ASN A 52 11.28 -15.50 1.83
C ASN A 52 11.86 -15.12 3.20
N LEU A 53 11.20 -14.20 3.94
CA LEU A 53 11.69 -13.70 5.23
C LEU A 53 10.89 -14.30 6.40
N LYS A 54 11.60 -14.75 7.44
CA LYS A 54 11.02 -15.35 8.66
C LYS A 54 11.52 -14.61 9.91
N GLY A 55 10.70 -14.60 10.96
CA GLY A 55 11.06 -14.05 12.27
C GLY A 55 11.08 -12.52 12.33
N GLU A 56 11.94 -11.97 13.20
CA GLU A 56 12.05 -10.53 13.46
C GLU A 56 12.46 -9.72 12.22
N VAL A 57 13.29 -10.30 11.34
CA VAL A 57 13.72 -9.69 10.07
C VAL A 57 12.53 -9.37 9.16
N LYS A 58 11.42 -10.11 9.28
CA LYS A 58 10.20 -9.85 8.51
C LYS A 58 9.58 -8.50 8.87
N ILE A 59 9.63 -8.11 10.15
CA ILE A 59 9.03 -6.85 10.63
C ILE A 59 9.91 -5.67 10.23
N GLU A 60 11.22 -5.79 10.40
CA GLU A 60 12.18 -4.76 9.95
C GLU A 60 12.12 -4.55 8.43
N ALA A 61 12.03 -5.62 7.66
CA ALA A 61 11.84 -5.55 6.21
C ALA A 61 10.51 -4.88 5.84
N LEU A 62 9.43 -5.15 6.57
CA LEU A 62 8.13 -4.51 6.34
C LEU A 62 8.18 -3.00 6.56
N PHE A 63 8.82 -2.56 7.66
CA PHE A 63 9.01 -1.14 7.94
C PHE A 63 9.89 -0.47 6.87
N THR A 64 11.02 -1.09 6.52
CA THR A 64 11.94 -0.57 5.50
C THR A 64 11.25 -0.46 4.14
N LEU A 65 10.50 -1.48 3.74
CA LEU A 65 9.74 -1.50 2.48
C LEU A 65 8.67 -0.40 2.47
N THR A 66 7.92 -0.26 3.57
CA THR A 66 6.90 0.79 3.69
C THR A 66 7.51 2.18 3.59
N LEU A 67 8.65 2.42 4.24
CA LEU A 67 9.35 3.69 4.23
C LEU A 67 9.89 4.01 2.82
N LEU A 68 10.48 3.02 2.16
CA LEU A 68 11.01 3.16 0.79
C LEU A 68 9.89 3.43 -0.21
N VAL A 69 8.78 2.71 -0.13
CA VAL A 69 7.58 2.96 -0.95
C VAL A 69 7.04 4.36 -0.70
N GLY A 70 6.95 4.79 0.56
CA GLY A 70 6.52 6.15 0.92
C GLY A 70 7.43 7.24 0.35
N LEU A 71 8.76 7.05 0.44
CA LEU A 71 9.73 7.98 -0.14
C LEU A 71 9.61 8.07 -1.66
N ILE A 72 9.48 6.94 -2.35
CA ILE A 72 9.26 6.94 -3.81
C ILE A 72 7.96 7.67 -4.14
N GLN A 73 6.86 7.40 -3.42
CA GLN A 73 5.59 8.09 -3.64
C GLN A 73 5.68 9.60 -3.41
N LEU A 74 6.43 10.03 -2.39
CA LEU A 74 6.67 11.44 -2.09
C LEU A 74 7.47 12.11 -3.21
N ILE A 75 8.55 11.48 -3.67
CA ILE A 75 9.37 11.98 -4.80
C ILE A 75 8.51 12.09 -6.07
N LEU A 76 7.77 11.04 -6.42
CA LEU A 76 6.88 11.06 -7.59
C LEU A 76 5.78 12.16 -7.47
N GLY A 77 5.29 12.40 -6.25
CA GLY A 77 4.36 13.48 -5.94
C GLY A 77 4.98 14.87 -6.14
N LEU A 78 6.22 15.07 -5.66
CA LEU A 78 6.97 16.33 -5.83
C LEU A 78 7.24 16.64 -7.30
N PHE A 79 7.58 15.63 -8.10
CA PHE A 79 7.74 15.77 -9.55
C PHE A 79 6.41 15.87 -10.31
N LYS A 80 5.26 15.90 -9.62
CA LYS A 80 3.90 15.96 -10.21
C LYS A 80 3.64 14.88 -11.26
N LEU A 81 4.27 13.71 -11.13
CA LEU A 81 4.11 12.58 -12.06
C LEU A 81 2.77 11.84 -11.90
N GLY A 82 1.85 12.40 -11.12
CA GLY A 82 0.50 11.85 -10.93
C GLY A 82 -0.27 11.66 -12.23
N GLY A 83 0.00 12.47 -13.25
CA GLY A 83 -0.60 12.34 -14.58
C GLY A 83 -0.18 11.08 -15.35
N ILE A 84 0.98 10.48 -15.04
CA ILE A 84 1.49 9.31 -15.77
C ILE A 84 0.66 8.06 -15.48
N LYS A 85 0.09 7.96 -14.27
CA LYS A 85 -0.81 6.84 -13.89
C LYS A 85 -2.05 6.76 -14.79
N ARG A 86 -2.43 7.85 -15.47
CA ARG A 86 -3.55 7.88 -16.42
C ARG A 86 -3.28 7.10 -17.71
N PHE A 87 -2.03 6.73 -18.00
CA PHE A 87 -1.68 5.92 -19.18
C PHE A 87 -1.75 4.40 -18.95
N ILE A 88 -2.13 3.95 -17.74
CA ILE A 88 -2.39 2.54 -17.48
C ILE A 88 -3.74 2.17 -18.10
N SER A 89 -3.76 1.17 -18.97
CA SER A 89 -4.99 0.68 -19.60
C SER A 89 -5.95 0.07 -18.57
N ASP A 90 -7.23 0.42 -18.68
CA ASP A 90 -8.29 -0.11 -17.82
C ASP A 90 -8.38 -1.65 -17.88
N SER A 91 -8.06 -2.26 -19.04
CA SER A 91 -8.05 -3.73 -19.21
C SER A 91 -6.96 -4.40 -18.37
N VAL A 92 -5.80 -3.75 -18.21
CA VAL A 92 -4.71 -4.29 -17.37
C VAL A 92 -5.05 -4.12 -15.89
N MET A 93 -5.63 -2.97 -15.51
CA MET A 93 -6.04 -2.72 -14.14
C MET A 93 -7.13 -3.69 -13.68
N THR A 94 -8.14 -3.93 -14.52
CA THR A 94 -9.22 -4.88 -14.23
C THR A 94 -8.71 -6.32 -14.17
N GLY A 95 -7.82 -6.73 -15.08
CA GLY A 95 -7.16 -8.04 -15.01
C GLY A 95 -6.32 -8.23 -13.75
N PHE A 96 -5.58 -7.21 -13.33
CA PHE A 96 -4.78 -7.22 -12.10
C PHE A 96 -5.66 -7.35 -10.85
N ILE A 97 -6.75 -6.58 -10.76
CA ILE A 97 -7.67 -6.64 -9.63
C ILE A 97 -8.44 -7.96 -9.60
N ALA A 98 -8.78 -8.55 -10.76
CA ALA A 98 -9.46 -9.85 -10.81
C ALA A 98 -8.56 -11.02 -10.38
N ALA A 99 -7.24 -10.89 -10.57
CA ALA A 99 -6.26 -11.90 -10.18
C ALA A 99 -5.77 -11.76 -8.72
N ALA A 100 -5.99 -10.60 -8.10
CA ALA A 100 -5.60 -10.26 -6.73
C ALA A 100 -6.73 -10.50 -5.74
#